data_AF-A0A2N6BL17-F1
#
_entry.id   AF-A0A2N6BL17-F1
#
_cell.length_a   1.000
_cell.length_b   1.000
_cell.length_c   1.000
_cell.angle_alpha   90.00
_cell.angle_beta   90.00
_cell.angle_gamma   90.00
#
_symmetry.space_group_name_H-M   'P 1'
#
loop_
_entity.id
_entity.type
_entity.pdbx_description
1 polymer ?
#
loop_
_entity_poly.entity_id
_entity_poly.type
_entity_poly.pdbx_seq_one_letter_code
_entity_poly.pdbx_strand_id
1 'polypeptide(L)'
;MTSKITPKMLQQLRETIASVISNAKAYDVPGLCRRLGLADGTEEEAFKSKFRYAHKRVVELNVEAAIKCARELATEDDDYSLVELLAKVDELSDPVITTITRRRLMGLFKNKPLATEIKEIEFIRAIWPIAQMPAPIQGGGYTLEDDIYRHTIENDDLSQDELLEHLGLLTCSRAQLSKFLEAVTSPEFQEEEVQSQFASKINELLLKDGYTLQQIGVISGSPHYKVQKCSSGAPADQEITKSLAAFEPDQIQPRWEAALTSRSTDPERAITLARTLLEDVCKWILHEAGEMWAEHDDLPALYKKLAKVLKLAPDDHTEQIFKQILGSCQSIVESLGSLRNKLGDAHSIGPKRVKPHARHAELAVNLAGAMATFLISTWNERQKKM
;
A
#
# COMPACT_ATOMS: atom_id res chain seq x y z
N MET A 1 -19.83 -2.57 -4.87
CA MET A 1 -19.54 -1.37 -4.04
C MET A 1 -20.75 -0.92 -3.24
N THR A 2 -21.94 -0.86 -3.83
CA THR A 2 -23.19 -0.35 -3.22
C THR A 2 -23.71 -1.16 -2.02
N SER A 3 -23.45 -2.46 -1.93
CA SER A 3 -23.94 -3.34 -0.85
C SER A 3 -23.29 -3.11 0.52
N LYS A 4 -22.18 -2.36 0.61
CA LYS A 4 -21.44 -2.10 1.86
C LYS A 4 -21.74 -0.74 2.49
N ILE A 5 -22.53 0.11 1.84
CA ILE A 5 -22.83 1.46 2.32
C ILE A 5 -23.90 1.37 3.41
N THR A 6 -23.59 1.90 4.60
CA THR A 6 -24.54 1.92 5.71
C THR A 6 -25.59 3.02 5.55
N PRO A 7 -26.80 2.88 6.12
CA PRO A 7 -27.81 3.93 6.10
C PRO A 7 -27.31 5.27 6.65
N LYS A 8 -26.46 5.22 7.70
CA LYS A 8 -25.85 6.40 8.31
C LYS A 8 -24.89 7.11 7.34
N MET A 9 -24.04 6.37 6.63
CA MET A 9 -23.14 6.95 5.63
C MET A 9 -23.92 7.56 4.45
N LEU A 10 -24.99 6.89 4.01
CA LEU A 10 -25.85 7.44 2.96
C LEU A 10 -26.54 8.73 3.40
N GLN A 11 -27.02 8.78 4.64
CA GLN A 11 -27.59 10.00 5.20
C GLN A 11 -26.57 11.14 5.24
N GLN A 12 -25.36 10.87 5.75
CA GLN A 12 -24.28 11.85 5.74
C GLN A 12 -23.96 12.34 4.33
N LEU A 13 -23.89 11.44 3.34
CA LEU A 13 -23.62 11.81 1.95
C LEU A 13 -24.69 12.76 1.40
N ARG A 14 -25.97 12.46 1.68
CA ARG A 14 -27.09 13.30 1.26
C ARG A 14 -27.07 14.67 1.91
N GLU A 15 -26.77 14.73 3.20
CA GLU A 15 -26.62 15.99 3.95
C GLU A 15 -25.45 16.82 3.41
N THR A 16 -24.31 16.21 3.13
CA THR A 16 -23.14 16.88 2.55
C THR A 16 -23.42 17.40 1.14
N ILE A 17 -24.02 16.60 0.24
CA ILE A 17 -24.42 17.07 -1.10
C ILE A 17 -25.33 18.29 -0.98
N ALA A 18 -26.33 18.24 -0.10
CA ALA A 18 -27.26 19.35 0.09
C ALA A 18 -26.56 20.61 0.64
N SER A 19 -25.58 20.43 1.53
CA SER A 19 -24.75 21.51 2.07
C SER A 19 -23.92 22.17 0.96
N VAL A 20 -23.22 21.38 0.14
CA VAL A 20 -22.38 21.89 -0.95
C VAL A 20 -23.22 22.61 -2.00
N ILE A 21 -24.36 22.04 -2.43
CA ILE A 21 -25.30 22.73 -3.33
C ILE A 21 -25.75 24.06 -2.72
N SER A 22 -25.93 24.12 -1.41
CA SER A 22 -26.36 25.33 -0.73
C SER A 22 -25.31 26.44 -0.67
N ASN A 23 -24.04 26.17 -1.01
CA ASN A 23 -23.01 27.20 -1.15
C ASN A 23 -23.24 28.10 -2.37
N ALA A 24 -23.91 27.57 -3.41
CA ALA A 24 -24.28 28.33 -4.60
C ALA A 24 -25.25 29.48 -4.29
N LYS A 25 -25.35 30.45 -5.21
CA LYS A 25 -26.32 31.54 -5.10
C LYS A 25 -27.74 31.01 -5.28
N ALA A 26 -28.71 31.60 -4.57
CA ALA A 26 -30.07 31.06 -4.50
C ALA A 26 -30.75 30.91 -5.88
N TYR A 27 -30.47 31.80 -6.83
CA TYR A 27 -30.99 31.72 -8.20
C TYR A 27 -30.30 30.66 -9.07
N ASP A 28 -29.07 30.25 -8.73
CA ASP A 28 -28.33 29.21 -9.46
C ASP A 28 -28.66 27.79 -8.97
N VAL A 29 -29.14 27.66 -7.72
CA VAL A 29 -29.43 26.37 -7.07
C VAL A 29 -30.38 25.49 -7.90
N PRO A 30 -31.53 25.97 -8.43
CA PRO A 30 -32.39 25.14 -9.27
C PRO A 30 -31.70 24.64 -10.53
N GLY A 31 -30.89 25.50 -11.19
CA GLY A 31 -30.13 25.14 -12.38
C GLY A 31 -29.06 24.08 -12.09
N LEU A 32 -28.32 24.24 -10.99
CA LEU A 32 -27.34 23.25 -10.52
C LEU A 32 -28.01 21.91 -10.23
N CYS A 33 -29.15 21.90 -9.54
CA CYS A 33 -29.90 20.67 -9.28
C CYS A 33 -30.32 19.96 -10.57
N ARG A 34 -30.79 20.68 -11.60
CA ARG A 34 -31.13 20.07 -12.90
C ARG A 34 -29.91 19.45 -13.58
N ARG A 35 -28.75 20.10 -13.55
CA ARG A 35 -27.51 19.56 -14.13
C ARG A 35 -27.10 18.24 -13.47
N LEU A 36 -27.23 18.17 -12.14
CA LEU A 36 -26.95 16.97 -11.34
C LEU A 36 -28.04 15.89 -11.44
N GLY A 37 -29.05 16.08 -12.31
CA GLY A 37 -30.15 15.13 -12.51
C GLY A 37 -31.12 15.03 -11.32
N LEU A 38 -31.18 16.04 -10.45
CA LEU A 38 -32.14 16.12 -9.34
C LEU A 38 -33.50 16.62 -9.84
N ALA A 39 -34.57 16.27 -9.11
CA ALA A 39 -35.93 16.68 -9.44
C ALA A 39 -36.10 18.20 -9.48
N ASP A 40 -37.02 18.69 -10.31
CA ASP A 40 -37.27 20.12 -10.49
C ASP A 40 -37.88 20.82 -9.26
N GLY A 41 -37.80 22.15 -9.25
CA GLY A 41 -38.29 23.00 -8.18
C GLY A 41 -38.52 24.44 -8.60
N THR A 42 -39.17 25.21 -7.72
CA THR A 42 -39.35 26.65 -7.94
C THR A 42 -38.23 27.45 -7.30
N GLU A 43 -37.91 28.60 -7.89
CA GLU A 43 -36.95 29.54 -7.31
C GLU A 43 -37.41 30.00 -5.91
N GLU A 44 -38.71 30.20 -5.71
CA GLU A 44 -39.29 30.57 -4.42
C GLU A 44 -38.97 29.55 -3.31
N GLU A 45 -38.94 28.25 -3.61
CA GLU A 45 -38.50 27.23 -2.66
C GLU A 45 -37.02 27.37 -2.31
N ALA A 46 -36.17 27.64 -3.31
CA ALA A 46 -34.72 27.82 -3.13
C ALA A 46 -34.39 29.10 -2.32
N PHE A 47 -35.13 30.19 -2.55
CA PHE A 47 -34.98 31.45 -1.78
C PHE A 47 -35.36 31.30 -0.31
N LYS A 48 -36.32 30.42 0.04
CA LYS A 48 -36.68 30.16 1.44
C LYS A 48 -35.57 29.43 2.20
N SER A 49 -34.96 28.42 1.57
CA SER A 49 -33.80 27.72 2.14
C SER A 49 -33.13 26.86 1.07
N LYS A 50 -31.93 27.27 0.65
CA LYS A 50 -31.09 26.54 -0.32
C LYS A 50 -30.82 25.10 0.13
N PHE A 51 -30.49 24.91 1.40
CA PHE A 51 -30.25 23.58 1.98
C PHE A 51 -31.50 22.70 1.94
N ARG A 52 -32.67 23.19 2.42
CA ARG A 52 -33.90 22.37 2.42
C ARG A 52 -34.35 22.04 1.00
N TYR A 53 -34.18 22.97 0.06
CA TYR A 53 -34.43 22.75 -1.36
C TYR A 53 -33.60 21.58 -1.90
N ALA A 54 -32.28 21.61 -1.69
CA ALA A 54 -31.38 20.56 -2.16
C ALA A 54 -31.65 19.23 -1.42
N HIS A 55 -31.75 19.26 -0.10
CA HIS A 55 -31.94 18.08 0.75
C HIS A 55 -33.21 17.30 0.38
N LYS A 56 -34.34 17.99 0.16
CA LYS A 56 -35.60 17.35 -0.26
C LYS A 56 -35.42 16.45 -1.49
N ARG A 57 -34.61 16.90 -2.46
CA ARG A 57 -34.37 16.19 -3.73
C ARG A 57 -33.33 15.09 -3.59
N VAL A 58 -32.28 15.36 -2.81
CA VAL A 58 -31.18 14.43 -2.60
C VAL A 58 -31.62 13.21 -1.76
N VAL A 59 -32.57 13.37 -0.83
CA VAL A 59 -33.13 12.27 -0.02
C VAL A 59 -33.86 11.23 -0.86
N GLU A 60 -34.47 11.64 -1.98
CA GLU A 60 -35.21 10.74 -2.89
C GLU A 60 -34.28 9.85 -3.73
N LEU A 61 -32.99 10.21 -3.84
CA LEU A 61 -32.02 9.45 -4.63
C LEU A 61 -31.73 8.08 -4.00
N ASN A 62 -31.65 7.04 -4.82
CA ASN A 62 -31.06 5.77 -4.39
C ASN A 62 -29.53 5.90 -4.18
N VAL A 63 -28.90 4.87 -3.64
CA VAL A 63 -27.46 4.86 -3.32
C VAL A 63 -26.58 5.18 -4.54
N GLU A 64 -26.86 4.57 -5.69
CA GLU A 64 -26.07 4.76 -6.92
C GLU A 64 -26.20 6.18 -7.45
N ALA A 65 -27.43 6.71 -7.48
CA ALA A 65 -27.69 8.07 -7.92
C ALA A 65 -27.09 9.11 -6.97
N ALA A 66 -27.10 8.87 -5.66
CA ALA A 66 -26.48 9.75 -4.68
C ALA A 66 -24.94 9.81 -4.86
N ILE A 67 -24.28 8.68 -5.07
CA ILE A 67 -22.84 8.64 -5.34
C ILE A 67 -22.52 9.32 -6.66
N LYS A 68 -23.32 9.08 -7.71
CA LYS A 68 -23.13 9.72 -9.01
C LYS A 68 -23.23 11.25 -8.90
N CYS A 69 -24.28 11.74 -8.25
CA CYS A 69 -24.51 13.16 -7.99
C CYS A 69 -23.35 13.78 -7.18
N ALA A 70 -22.90 13.11 -6.11
CA ALA A 70 -21.74 13.56 -5.34
C ALA A 70 -20.47 13.66 -6.17
N ARG A 71 -20.20 12.69 -7.04
CA ARG A 71 -19.01 12.70 -7.92
C ARG A 71 -19.07 13.82 -8.95
N GLU A 72 -20.23 14.06 -9.56
CA GLU A 72 -20.41 15.19 -10.48
C GLU A 72 -20.20 16.52 -9.76
N LEU A 73 -20.77 16.68 -8.56
CA LEU A 73 -20.59 17.88 -7.76
C LEU A 73 -19.13 18.10 -7.33
N ALA A 74 -18.41 17.04 -6.95
CA ALA A 74 -16.99 17.09 -6.60
C ALA A 74 -16.06 17.43 -7.78
N THR A 75 -16.56 17.47 -9.02
CA THR A 75 -15.78 17.99 -10.18
C THR A 75 -15.98 19.48 -10.41
N GLU A 76 -17.07 20.07 -9.89
CA GLU A 76 -17.37 21.49 -10.00
C GLU A 76 -16.93 22.29 -8.77
N ASP A 77 -16.84 21.63 -7.60
CA ASP A 77 -16.52 22.22 -6.30
C ASP A 77 -15.53 21.31 -5.53
N ASP A 78 -14.45 21.89 -5.03
CA ASP A 78 -13.37 21.21 -4.28
C ASP A 78 -13.69 21.03 -2.78
N ASP A 79 -14.97 20.99 -2.40
CA ASP A 79 -15.41 20.82 -1.01
C ASP A 79 -14.78 19.57 -0.36
N TYR A 80 -13.97 19.81 0.67
CA TYR A 80 -13.22 18.76 1.36
C TYR A 80 -14.12 17.69 1.96
N SER A 81 -15.25 18.07 2.57
CA SER A 81 -16.13 17.12 3.27
C SER A 81 -16.76 16.14 2.29
N LEU A 82 -17.13 16.62 1.10
CA LEU A 82 -17.67 15.78 0.02
C LEU A 82 -16.63 14.81 -0.53
N VAL A 83 -15.43 15.31 -0.87
CA VAL A 83 -14.33 14.49 -1.40
C VAL A 83 -13.89 13.43 -0.40
N GLU A 84 -13.77 13.80 0.87
CA GLU A 84 -13.39 12.90 1.97
C GLU A 84 -14.43 11.80 2.19
N LEU A 85 -15.73 12.12 2.09
CA LEU A 85 -16.79 11.13 2.21
C LEU A 85 -16.88 10.20 1.00
N LEU A 86 -16.64 10.71 -0.21
CA LEU A 86 -16.53 9.90 -1.41
C LEU A 86 -15.34 8.92 -1.33
N ALA A 87 -14.19 9.39 -0.85
CA ALA A 87 -13.02 8.54 -0.61
C ALA A 87 -13.37 7.40 0.36
N LYS A 88 -14.07 7.69 1.47
CA LYS A 88 -14.57 6.67 2.41
C LYS A 88 -15.50 5.65 1.77
N VAL A 89 -16.31 6.05 0.79
CA VAL A 89 -17.21 5.16 0.05
C VAL A 89 -16.43 4.26 -0.91
N ASP A 90 -15.51 4.83 -1.68
CA ASP A 90 -14.72 4.11 -2.67
C ASP A 90 -13.85 3.01 -2.02
N GLU A 91 -13.41 3.28 -0.79
CA GLU A 91 -12.48 2.44 -0.05
C GLU A 91 -13.18 1.37 0.81
N LEU A 92 -14.51 1.21 0.78
CA LEU A 92 -15.22 0.19 1.58
C LEU A 92 -14.84 -1.27 1.24
N SER A 93 -14.15 -1.49 0.12
CA SER A 93 -13.82 -2.82 -0.38
C SER A 93 -12.43 -3.33 0.01
N ASP A 94 -11.51 -2.44 0.41
CA ASP A 94 -10.15 -2.85 0.80
C ASP A 94 -9.98 -3.02 2.32
N PRO A 95 -8.87 -3.63 2.77
CA PRO A 95 -8.54 -3.75 4.18
C PRO A 95 -8.56 -2.37 4.88
N VAL A 96 -9.04 -2.36 6.12
CA VAL A 96 -9.13 -1.13 6.91
C VAL A 96 -7.81 -0.91 7.63
N ILE A 97 -7.28 0.32 7.59
CA ILE A 97 -6.22 0.74 8.52
C ILE A 97 -6.90 1.02 9.86
N THR A 98 -6.64 0.16 10.84
CA THR A 98 -7.36 0.10 12.10
C THR A 98 -7.11 1.34 12.96
N THR A 99 -8.04 1.66 13.86
CA THR A 99 -7.84 2.73 14.85
C THR A 99 -6.63 2.46 15.75
N ILE A 100 -6.25 1.19 15.97
CA ILE A 100 -5.04 0.82 16.72
C ILE A 100 -3.79 1.27 15.96
N THR A 101 -3.71 0.96 14.67
CA THR A 101 -2.60 1.40 13.81
C THR A 101 -2.53 2.92 13.72
N ARG A 102 -3.67 3.60 13.56
CA ARG A 102 -3.73 5.07 13.54
C ARG A 102 -3.22 5.71 14.84
N ARG A 103 -3.61 5.19 16.01
CA ARG A 103 -3.07 5.66 17.30
C ARG A 103 -1.56 5.42 17.43
N ARG A 104 -1.07 4.28 16.95
CA ARG A 104 0.38 3.99 16.93
C ARG A 104 1.13 4.93 15.99
N LEU A 105 0.54 5.27 14.84
CA LEU A 105 1.08 6.28 13.93
C LEU A 105 1.14 7.65 14.62
N MET A 106 0.08 8.11 15.30
CA MET A 106 0.14 9.36 16.08
C MET A 106 1.30 9.33 17.09
N GLY A 107 1.41 8.24 17.86
CA GLY A 107 2.51 8.07 18.82
C GLY A 107 3.91 8.04 18.20
N LEU A 108 4.05 7.68 16.92
CA LEU A 108 5.32 7.77 16.18
C LEU A 108 5.73 9.23 15.94
N PHE A 109 4.76 10.13 15.78
CA PHE A 109 4.97 11.53 15.46
C PHE A 109 5.04 12.44 16.70
N LYS A 110 4.40 12.09 17.82
CA LYS A 110 4.27 12.88 19.07
C LYS A 110 5.41 13.85 19.45
N ASN A 111 6.67 13.47 19.26
CA ASN A 111 7.85 14.28 19.62
C ASN A 111 8.81 14.47 18.45
N LYS A 112 8.28 14.51 17.22
CA LYS A 112 9.08 14.59 16.02
C LYS A 112 8.45 15.59 15.05
N PRO A 113 9.26 16.44 14.40
CA PRO A 113 8.75 17.39 13.43
C PRO A 113 8.02 16.64 12.30
N LEU A 114 6.85 17.15 11.91
CA LEU A 114 6.10 16.63 10.76
C LEU A 114 6.76 17.02 9.41
N ALA A 115 7.50 18.13 9.42
CA ALA A 115 8.31 18.60 8.32
C ALA A 115 9.61 19.20 8.86
N THR A 116 10.72 18.98 8.16
CA THR A 116 12.04 19.53 8.49
C THR A 116 12.47 20.64 7.53
N GLU A 117 12.02 20.56 6.27
CA GLU A 117 12.38 21.53 5.22
C GLU A 117 11.51 22.79 5.22
N ILE A 118 10.30 22.70 5.78
CA ILE A 118 9.33 23.80 5.82
C ILE A 118 8.67 23.94 7.19
N LYS A 119 7.99 25.06 7.42
CA LYS A 119 7.18 25.26 8.63
C LYS A 119 6.03 24.25 8.68
N GLU A 120 5.75 23.74 9.87
CA GLU A 120 4.71 22.75 10.09
C GLU A 120 3.31 23.20 9.60
N ILE A 121 2.97 24.48 9.73
CA ILE A 121 1.69 25.01 9.23
C ILE A 121 1.58 24.91 7.69
N GLU A 122 2.66 25.13 6.96
CA GLU A 122 2.67 25.02 5.49
C GLU A 122 2.57 23.55 5.06
N PHE A 123 3.20 22.65 5.82
CA PHE A 123 3.04 21.21 5.65
C PHE A 123 1.58 20.76 5.84
N ILE A 124 0.92 21.25 6.90
CA ILE A 124 -0.49 20.92 7.17
C ILE A 124 -1.39 21.44 6.05
N ARG A 125 -1.19 22.69 5.58
CA ARG A 125 -1.94 23.29 4.46
C ARG A 125 -1.80 22.50 3.17
N ALA A 126 -0.65 21.89 2.92
CA ALA A 126 -0.43 21.09 1.73
C ALA A 126 -1.27 19.81 1.71
N ILE A 127 -1.69 19.31 2.87
CA ILE A 127 -2.39 18.02 3.02
C ILE A 127 -3.88 18.23 3.32
N TRP A 128 -4.20 19.21 4.16
CA TRP A 128 -5.55 19.53 4.60
C TRP A 128 -5.94 20.96 4.25
N PRO A 129 -7.17 21.20 3.74
CA PRO A 129 -7.70 22.54 3.53
C PRO A 129 -8.22 23.11 4.86
N ILE A 130 -7.30 23.36 5.80
CA ILE A 130 -7.61 23.78 7.17
C ILE A 130 -8.42 25.09 7.27
N ALA A 131 -8.35 25.94 6.25
CA ALA A 131 -9.17 27.15 6.10
C ALA A 131 -10.66 26.85 5.83
N GLN A 132 -10.99 25.66 5.34
CA GLN A 132 -12.36 25.22 5.07
C GLN A 132 -12.89 24.28 6.15
N MET A 133 -12.00 23.79 7.02
CA MET A 133 -12.35 22.86 8.09
C MET A 133 -12.87 23.62 9.30
N PRO A 134 -13.91 23.11 10.00
CA PRO A 134 -14.41 23.74 11.21
C PRO A 134 -13.42 23.55 12.37
N ALA A 135 -13.29 24.58 13.22
CA ALA A 135 -12.57 24.44 14.48
C ALA A 135 -13.23 23.40 15.41
N PRO A 136 -12.45 22.69 16.27
CA PRO A 136 -12.97 21.67 17.17
C PRO A 136 -13.99 22.21 18.19
N ILE A 137 -13.74 23.42 18.72
CA ILE A 137 -14.63 24.09 19.65
C ILE A 137 -15.62 24.95 18.84
N GLN A 138 -16.88 24.51 18.83
CA GLN A 138 -17.98 25.20 18.15
C GLN A 138 -18.33 26.51 18.84
N GLY A 139 -18.43 27.63 18.10
CA GLY A 139 -19.01 28.86 18.65
C GLY A 139 -18.59 30.22 18.07
N GLY A 140 -17.78 30.30 17.01
CA GLY A 140 -17.29 31.62 16.54
C GLY A 140 -17.10 31.80 15.04
N GLY A 141 -17.47 30.82 14.19
CA GLY A 141 -17.19 30.89 12.75
C GLY A 141 -15.70 30.78 12.40
N TYR A 142 -14.87 30.37 13.36
CA TYR A 142 -13.44 30.14 13.17
C TYR A 142 -13.18 28.84 12.41
N THR A 143 -12.15 28.88 11.59
CA THR A 143 -11.62 27.73 10.85
C THR A 143 -10.66 26.95 11.72
N LEU A 144 -10.34 25.71 11.32
CA LEU A 144 -9.29 24.93 11.98
C LEU A 144 -7.92 25.63 11.84
N GLU A 145 -7.70 26.38 10.77
CA GLU A 145 -6.49 27.20 10.63
C GLU A 145 -6.38 28.28 11.70
N ASP A 146 -7.48 29.00 11.99
CA ASP A 146 -7.51 30.02 13.05
C ASP A 146 -7.24 29.39 14.42
N ASP A 147 -7.76 28.18 14.66
CA ASP A 147 -7.58 27.42 15.89
C ASP A 147 -6.12 26.99 16.07
N ILE A 148 -5.52 26.41 15.01
CA ILE A 148 -4.10 26.03 15.01
C ILE A 148 -3.23 27.26 15.24
N TYR A 149 -3.46 28.36 14.53
CA TYR A 149 -2.68 29.58 14.69
C TYR A 149 -2.73 30.10 16.14
N ARG A 150 -3.92 30.19 16.72
CA ARG A 150 -4.11 30.64 18.11
C ARG A 150 -3.34 29.74 19.09
N HIS A 151 -3.50 28.44 18.99
CA HIS A 151 -2.97 27.52 20.00
C HIS A 151 -1.49 27.14 19.78
N THR A 152 -0.93 27.38 18.60
CA THR A 152 0.50 27.14 18.33
C THR A 152 1.37 28.41 18.40
N ILE A 153 0.84 29.59 18.07
CA ILE A 153 1.62 30.84 18.01
C ILE A 153 1.25 31.78 19.16
N GLU A 154 -0.03 31.89 19.53
CA GLU A 154 -0.45 32.84 20.57
C GLU A 154 -0.34 32.25 21.98
N ASN A 155 -0.67 30.97 22.15
CA ASN A 155 -0.79 30.33 23.47
C ASN A 155 0.22 29.21 23.76
N ASP A 156 0.82 28.60 22.73
CA ASP A 156 1.74 27.45 22.85
C ASP A 156 1.19 26.30 23.72
N ASP A 157 -0.07 25.94 23.51
CA ASP A 157 -0.82 24.97 24.33
C ASP A 157 -1.42 23.80 23.52
N LEU A 158 -1.14 23.69 22.21
CA LEU A 158 -1.57 22.56 21.38
C LEU A 158 -0.47 21.52 21.23
N SER A 159 -0.69 20.32 21.78
CA SER A 159 0.23 19.21 21.55
C SER A 159 0.06 18.62 20.14
N GLN A 160 1.12 18.00 19.62
CA GLN A 160 1.10 17.37 18.30
C GLN A 160 0.07 16.23 18.18
N ASP A 161 -0.18 15.49 19.27
CA ASP A 161 -1.23 14.46 19.29
C ASP A 161 -2.63 15.07 19.15
N GLU A 162 -2.91 16.18 19.86
CA GLU A 162 -4.19 16.90 19.77
C GLU A 162 -4.38 17.51 18.38
N LEU A 163 -3.32 18.10 17.81
CA LEU A 163 -3.33 18.62 16.44
C LEU A 163 -3.70 17.52 15.43
N LEU A 164 -3.05 16.35 15.49
CA LEU A 164 -3.37 15.23 14.61
C LEU A 164 -4.78 14.69 14.83
N GLU A 165 -5.31 14.75 16.05
CA GLU A 165 -6.70 14.42 16.36
C GLU A 165 -7.67 15.43 15.74
N HIS A 166 -7.40 16.73 15.84
CA HIS A 166 -8.19 17.81 15.24
C HIS A 166 -8.19 17.76 13.70
N LEU A 167 -7.07 17.35 13.09
CA LEU A 167 -6.98 17.06 11.64
C LEU A 167 -7.75 15.79 11.23
N GLY A 168 -8.23 15.02 12.20
CA GLY A 168 -9.05 13.85 11.98
C GLY A 168 -8.26 12.59 11.64
N LEU A 169 -6.98 12.48 12.03
CA LEU A 169 -6.13 11.33 11.66
C LEU A 169 -6.71 9.97 12.10
N LEU A 170 -7.54 9.95 13.15
CA LEU A 170 -8.24 8.77 13.63
C LEU A 170 -9.46 8.37 12.79
N THR A 171 -10.05 9.32 12.05
CA THR A 171 -11.36 9.17 11.39
C THR A 171 -11.35 9.46 9.89
N CYS A 172 -10.26 10.01 9.36
CA CYS A 172 -10.12 10.34 7.94
C CYS A 172 -10.07 9.08 7.05
N SER A 173 -10.38 9.24 5.77
CA SER A 173 -10.26 8.20 4.75
C SER A 173 -8.83 7.68 4.69
N ARG A 174 -8.65 6.47 4.18
CA ARG A 174 -7.30 5.96 3.90
C ARG A 174 -6.63 6.77 2.81
N ALA A 175 -7.37 7.35 1.87
CA ALA A 175 -6.81 8.29 0.90
C ALA A 175 -6.16 9.51 1.58
N GLN A 176 -6.87 10.14 2.53
CA GLN A 176 -6.36 11.28 3.27
C GLN A 176 -5.20 10.89 4.20
N LEU A 177 -5.31 9.74 4.89
CA LEU A 177 -4.19 9.21 5.68
C LEU A 177 -2.96 8.93 4.80
N SER A 178 -3.16 8.40 3.59
CA SER A 178 -2.08 8.12 2.65
C SER A 178 -1.39 9.42 2.22
N LYS A 179 -2.14 10.47 1.87
CA LYS A 179 -1.57 11.79 1.58
C LYS A 179 -0.67 12.28 2.71
N PHE A 180 -1.11 12.14 3.97
CA PHE A 180 -0.29 12.50 5.12
C PHE A 180 1.00 11.66 5.24
N LEU A 181 0.90 10.33 5.14
CA LEU A 181 2.06 9.43 5.28
C LEU A 181 3.06 9.60 4.12
N GLU A 182 2.56 9.88 2.91
CA GLU A 182 3.38 10.23 1.75
C GLU A 182 4.06 11.59 1.93
N ALA A 183 3.36 12.57 2.51
CA ALA A 183 3.93 13.88 2.76
C ALA A 183 5.03 13.86 3.85
N VAL A 184 4.81 13.21 5.00
CA VAL A 184 5.85 13.11 6.07
C VAL A 184 7.11 12.34 5.63
N THR A 185 7.06 11.66 4.48
CA THR A 185 8.20 10.97 3.87
C THR A 185 8.58 11.54 2.51
N SER A 186 8.02 12.70 2.13
CA SER A 186 8.31 13.35 0.85
C SER A 186 9.61 14.15 0.95
N PRO A 187 10.47 14.11 -0.07
CA PRO A 187 11.65 14.96 -0.13
C PRO A 187 11.35 16.45 -0.26
N GLU A 188 10.09 16.83 -0.51
CA GLU A 188 9.64 18.22 -0.47
C GLU A 188 9.52 18.77 0.96
N PHE A 189 9.27 17.89 1.93
CA PHE A 189 8.97 18.28 3.31
C PHE A 189 9.99 17.75 4.32
N GLN A 190 10.76 16.73 3.96
CA GLN A 190 11.56 15.98 4.89
C GLN A 190 12.99 15.68 4.39
N GLU A 191 13.97 15.82 5.29
CA GLU A 191 15.35 15.39 5.06
C GLU A 191 15.47 13.88 4.77
N GLU A 192 16.39 13.50 3.88
CA GLU A 192 16.53 12.13 3.35
C GLU A 192 16.73 11.05 4.43
N GLU A 193 17.56 11.32 5.44
CA GLU A 193 17.80 10.36 6.52
C GLU A 193 16.50 10.10 7.30
N VAL A 194 15.74 11.16 7.56
CA VAL A 194 14.49 11.05 8.31
C VAL A 194 13.38 10.41 7.49
N GLN A 195 13.33 10.64 6.16
CA GLN A 195 12.41 9.93 5.26
C GLN A 195 12.56 8.42 5.40
N SER A 196 13.80 7.92 5.33
CA SER A 196 14.11 6.48 5.43
C SER A 196 13.73 5.92 6.81
N GLN A 197 14.04 6.66 7.89
CA GLN A 197 13.66 6.26 9.25
C GLN A 197 12.13 6.21 9.45
N PHE A 198 11.40 7.20 8.92
CA PHE A 198 9.94 7.21 8.99
C PHE A 198 9.33 6.11 8.13
N ALA A 199 9.80 5.92 6.90
CA ALA A 199 9.31 4.88 6.01
C ALA A 199 9.42 3.49 6.65
N SER A 200 10.56 3.18 7.29
CA SER A 200 10.74 1.92 8.02
C SER A 200 9.72 1.76 9.15
N LYS A 201 9.60 2.76 10.03
CA LYS A 201 8.71 2.69 11.21
C LYS A 201 7.23 2.68 10.83
N ILE A 202 6.84 3.42 9.79
CA ILE A 202 5.48 3.40 9.24
C ILE A 202 5.17 2.02 8.69
N ASN A 203 6.11 1.39 7.98
CA ASN A 203 5.93 0.04 7.43
C ASN A 203 5.72 -1.02 8.51
N GLU A 204 6.45 -0.98 9.64
CA GLU A 204 6.22 -1.90 10.78
C GLU A 204 4.78 -1.87 11.31
N LEU A 205 4.09 -0.74 11.13
CA LEU A 205 2.71 -0.52 11.53
C LEU A 205 1.73 -0.89 10.43
N LEU A 206 1.91 -0.36 9.21
CA LEU A 206 0.99 -0.55 8.09
C LEU A 206 0.91 -1.99 7.59
N LEU A 207 2.02 -2.74 7.66
CA LEU A 207 2.08 -4.12 7.17
C LEU A 207 1.02 -5.01 7.84
N LYS A 208 0.70 -4.74 9.12
CA LYS A 208 -0.30 -5.48 9.90
C LYS A 208 -1.72 -5.28 9.39
N ASP A 209 -1.96 -4.15 8.71
CA ASP A 209 -3.24 -3.80 8.11
C ASP A 209 -3.26 -4.01 6.58
N GLY A 210 -2.20 -4.63 6.02
CA GLY A 210 -2.12 -4.98 4.61
C GLY A 210 -1.71 -3.83 3.69
N TYR A 211 -1.01 -2.83 4.22
CA TYR A 211 -0.46 -1.71 3.45
C TYR A 211 1.05 -1.58 3.68
N THR A 212 1.72 -0.94 2.73
CA THR A 212 3.14 -0.59 2.83
C THR A 212 3.37 0.77 2.20
N LEU A 213 4.32 1.50 2.74
CA LEU A 213 4.90 2.68 2.14
C LEU A 213 6.09 2.25 1.26
N GLN A 214 5.85 2.15 -0.04
CA GLN A 214 6.81 1.64 -1.03
C GLN A 214 7.55 2.79 -1.71
N GLN A 215 8.87 2.66 -1.85
CA GLN A 215 9.65 3.57 -2.69
C GLN A 215 9.32 3.31 -4.16
N ILE A 216 8.71 4.30 -4.83
CA ILE A 216 8.33 4.21 -6.24
C ILE A 216 9.36 4.87 -7.17
N GLY A 217 10.32 5.59 -6.61
CA GLY A 217 11.37 6.24 -7.39
C GLY A 217 12.24 7.15 -6.53
N VAL A 218 12.84 8.13 -7.19
CA VAL A 218 13.63 9.19 -6.58
C VAL A 218 13.24 10.53 -7.18
N ILE A 219 13.25 11.58 -6.37
CA ILE A 219 13.05 12.97 -6.79
C ILE A 219 14.31 13.73 -6.36
N SER A 220 15.02 14.30 -7.33
CA SER A 220 16.25 15.07 -7.09
C SER A 220 17.32 14.32 -6.28
N GLY A 221 17.36 12.98 -6.38
CA GLY A 221 18.31 12.12 -5.66
C GLY A 221 17.75 11.51 -4.37
N SER A 222 16.67 12.06 -3.82
CA SER A 222 16.06 11.55 -2.58
C SER A 222 14.92 10.57 -2.87
N PRO A 223 14.65 9.60 -1.97
CA PRO A 223 13.57 8.62 -2.14
C PRO A 223 12.19 9.26 -2.34
N HIS A 224 11.34 8.64 -3.15
CA HIS A 224 9.92 9.01 -3.25
C HIS A 224 9.04 7.82 -2.91
N TYR A 225 8.24 7.98 -1.87
CA TYR A 225 7.42 6.93 -1.28
C TYR A 225 5.92 7.11 -1.60
N LYS A 226 5.21 6.00 -1.77
CA LYS A 226 3.74 5.97 -1.86
C LYS A 226 3.13 4.86 -1.02
N VAL A 227 1.96 5.12 -0.44
CA VAL A 227 1.21 4.07 0.24
C VAL A 227 0.58 3.17 -0.81
N GLN A 228 0.92 1.89 -0.74
CA GLN A 228 0.34 0.85 -1.57
C GLN A 228 -0.27 -0.23 -0.71
N LYS A 229 -1.37 -0.80 -1.19
CA LYS A 229 -1.88 -2.06 -0.65
C LYS A 229 -0.79 -3.10 -0.86
N CYS A 230 -0.42 -3.82 0.19
CA CYS A 230 0.41 -4.99 0.03
C CYS A 230 -0.31 -5.88 -0.99
N SER A 231 0.36 -6.19 -2.10
CA SER A 231 -0.11 -7.30 -2.96
C SER A 231 -0.29 -8.45 -2.00
N SER A 232 -1.53 -8.91 -1.80
CA SER A 232 -1.89 -9.98 -0.86
C SER A 232 -0.75 -10.97 -0.84
N GLY A 233 0.05 -10.95 0.23
CA GLY A 233 1.15 -11.89 0.34
C GLY A 233 0.56 -13.29 0.16
N ALA A 234 1.24 -14.18 -0.55
CA ALA A 234 0.88 -15.58 -0.39
C ALA A 234 0.96 -15.88 1.13
N PRO A 235 0.07 -16.67 1.73
CA PRO A 235 0.09 -16.92 3.18
C PRO A 235 1.46 -17.37 3.70
N ALA A 236 2.27 -17.98 2.84
CA ALA A 236 3.63 -18.43 3.13
C ALA A 236 4.68 -17.29 3.18
N ASP A 237 4.41 -16.10 2.62
CA ASP A 237 5.40 -15.03 2.47
C ASP A 237 6.01 -14.63 3.82
N GLN A 238 5.21 -14.56 4.89
CA GLN A 238 5.70 -14.20 6.23
C GLN A 238 6.66 -15.25 6.81
N GLU A 239 6.32 -16.53 6.70
CA GLU A 239 7.16 -17.62 7.22
C GLU A 239 8.43 -17.79 6.38
N ILE A 240 8.33 -17.63 5.05
CA ILE A 240 9.49 -17.61 4.16
C ILE A 240 10.40 -16.43 4.52
N THR A 241 9.85 -15.23 4.71
CA THR A 241 10.62 -14.03 5.09
C THR A 241 11.40 -14.27 6.38
N LYS A 242 10.77 -14.81 7.42
CA LYS A 242 11.44 -15.15 8.68
C LYS A 242 12.57 -16.16 8.48
N SER A 243 12.31 -17.22 7.71
CA SER A 243 13.31 -18.28 7.45
C SER A 243 14.52 -17.75 6.69
N LEU A 244 14.33 -16.86 5.71
CA LEU A 244 15.42 -16.31 4.90
C LEU A 244 16.23 -15.27 5.68
N ALA A 245 15.56 -14.39 6.43
CA ALA A 245 16.21 -13.42 7.31
C ALA A 245 17.05 -14.08 8.41
N ALA A 246 16.59 -15.21 8.96
CA ALA A 246 17.34 -15.97 9.95
C ALA A 246 18.54 -16.73 9.36
N PHE A 247 18.53 -17.02 8.06
CA PHE A 247 19.62 -17.73 7.38
C PHE A 247 20.73 -16.78 6.95
N GLU A 248 20.38 -15.74 6.17
CA GLU A 248 21.35 -14.76 5.69
C GLU A 248 20.65 -13.40 5.45
N PRO A 249 20.83 -12.43 6.37
CA PRO A 249 20.10 -11.17 6.36
C PRO A 249 20.65 -10.12 5.38
N ASP A 250 21.93 -10.22 4.98
CA ASP A 250 22.59 -9.13 4.25
C ASP A 250 22.41 -9.21 2.72
N GLN A 251 22.25 -10.42 2.17
CA GLN A 251 22.16 -10.65 0.73
C GLN A 251 20.89 -11.40 0.34
N ILE A 252 20.52 -12.47 1.05
CA ILE A 252 19.36 -13.31 0.69
C ILE A 252 18.04 -12.60 1.03
N GLN A 253 17.93 -12.02 2.22
CA GLN A 253 16.70 -11.31 2.63
C GLN A 253 16.36 -10.13 1.69
N PRO A 254 17.26 -9.18 1.38
CA PRO A 254 16.94 -8.07 0.47
C PRO A 254 16.52 -8.54 -0.92
N ARG A 255 17.09 -9.66 -1.39
CA ARG A 255 16.71 -10.26 -2.68
C ARG A 255 15.30 -10.83 -2.66
N TRP A 256 14.90 -11.47 -1.57
CA TRP A 256 13.54 -11.95 -1.37
C TRP A 256 12.53 -10.79 -1.31
N GLU A 257 12.84 -9.73 -0.56
CA GLU A 257 11.99 -8.53 -0.49
C GLU A 257 11.86 -7.85 -1.86
N ALA A 258 12.95 -7.76 -2.62
CA ALA A 258 12.92 -7.26 -4.00
C ALA A 258 12.03 -8.13 -4.91
N ALA A 259 12.04 -9.46 -4.73
CA ALA A 259 11.20 -10.38 -5.50
C ALA A 259 9.71 -10.20 -5.18
N LEU A 260 9.37 -10.06 -3.89
CA LEU A 260 8.00 -9.80 -3.41
C LEU A 260 7.45 -8.48 -3.95
N THR A 261 8.24 -7.39 -3.84
CA THR A 261 7.84 -6.05 -4.29
C THR A 261 7.68 -5.94 -5.80
N SER A 262 8.42 -6.74 -6.57
CA SER A 262 8.34 -6.78 -8.04
C SER A 262 7.20 -7.66 -8.55
N ARG A 263 6.63 -8.55 -7.72
CA ARG A 263 5.70 -9.63 -8.12
C ARG A 263 4.49 -9.16 -8.94
N SER A 264 3.92 -8.01 -8.57
CA SER A 264 2.74 -7.43 -9.23
C SER A 264 3.06 -6.35 -10.25
N THR A 265 4.17 -5.63 -10.07
CA THR A 265 4.53 -4.41 -10.83
C THR A 265 5.50 -4.71 -11.97
N ASP A 266 6.41 -5.67 -11.79
CA ASP A 266 7.41 -6.07 -12.77
C ASP A 266 7.60 -7.60 -12.77
N PRO A 267 6.73 -8.35 -13.50
CA PRO A 267 6.76 -9.81 -13.52
C PRO A 267 8.09 -10.41 -14.04
N GLU A 268 8.78 -9.74 -14.96
CA GLU A 268 10.04 -10.21 -15.52
C GLU A 268 11.18 -10.11 -14.50
N ARG A 269 11.23 -8.97 -13.80
CA ARG A 269 12.16 -8.77 -12.68
C ARG A 269 11.90 -9.74 -11.54
N ALA A 270 10.64 -9.93 -11.15
CA ALA A 270 10.27 -10.86 -10.09
C ALA A 270 10.71 -12.31 -10.39
N ILE A 271 10.50 -12.77 -11.63
CA ILE A 271 10.96 -14.10 -12.07
C ILE A 271 12.49 -14.21 -12.01
N THR A 272 13.20 -13.17 -12.44
CA THR A 272 14.66 -13.15 -12.41
C THR A 272 15.17 -13.22 -10.97
N LEU A 273 14.59 -12.41 -10.07
CA LEU A 273 14.94 -12.40 -8.65
C LEU A 273 14.62 -13.73 -7.97
N ALA A 274 13.51 -14.39 -8.32
CA ALA A 274 13.16 -15.72 -7.80
C ALA A 274 14.20 -16.79 -8.18
N ARG A 275 14.71 -16.76 -9.42
CA ARG A 275 15.80 -17.64 -9.84
C ARG A 275 17.09 -17.34 -9.09
N THR A 276 17.50 -16.07 -9.07
CA THR A 276 18.74 -15.65 -8.40
C THR A 276 18.72 -15.97 -6.90
N LEU A 277 17.56 -15.82 -6.25
CA LEU A 277 17.37 -16.24 -4.85
C LEU A 277 17.76 -17.71 -4.64
N LEU A 278 17.29 -18.63 -5.48
CA LEU A 278 17.65 -20.04 -5.37
C LEU A 278 19.12 -20.29 -5.68
N GLU A 279 19.70 -19.59 -6.65
CA GLU A 279 21.14 -19.70 -6.94
C GLU A 279 21.97 -19.31 -5.73
N ASP A 280 21.62 -18.21 -5.07
CA ASP A 280 22.38 -17.70 -3.93
C ASP A 280 22.18 -18.56 -2.68
N VAL A 281 20.96 -19.05 -2.41
CA VAL A 281 20.73 -20.04 -1.35
C VAL A 281 21.56 -21.31 -1.60
N CYS A 282 21.63 -21.78 -2.85
CA CYS A 282 22.45 -22.96 -3.15
C CYS A 282 23.94 -22.71 -2.93
N LYS A 283 24.46 -21.56 -3.40
CA LYS A 283 25.86 -21.18 -3.21
C LYS A 283 26.22 -21.02 -1.73
N TRP A 284 25.36 -20.36 -0.95
CA TRP A 284 25.58 -20.19 0.49
C TRP A 284 25.65 -21.52 1.22
N ILE A 285 24.70 -22.43 0.99
CA ILE A 285 24.73 -23.75 1.64
C ILE A 285 25.95 -24.57 1.18
N LEU A 286 26.30 -24.54 -0.11
CA LEU A 286 27.51 -25.22 -0.62
C LEU A 286 28.78 -24.66 0.03
N HIS A 287 28.86 -23.34 0.18
CA HIS A 287 29.98 -22.68 0.85
C HIS A 287 30.09 -23.10 2.32
N GLU A 288 28.99 -23.09 3.07
CA GLU A 288 28.96 -23.56 4.45
C GLU A 288 29.28 -25.06 4.58
N ALA A 289 28.95 -25.85 3.55
CA ALA A 289 29.31 -27.27 3.46
C ALA A 289 30.78 -27.52 3.08
N GLY A 290 31.55 -26.48 2.73
CA GLY A 290 32.93 -26.60 2.26
C GLY A 290 33.05 -27.17 0.84
N GLU A 291 31.97 -27.11 0.05
CA GLU A 291 31.90 -27.66 -1.30
C GLU A 291 32.10 -26.57 -2.36
N MET A 292 32.91 -26.86 -3.37
CA MET A 292 33.22 -25.91 -4.44
C MET A 292 32.24 -26.04 -5.62
N TRP A 293 31.89 -24.90 -6.22
CA TRP A 293 31.18 -24.84 -7.49
C TRP A 293 32.01 -24.10 -8.55
N ALA A 294 31.69 -24.31 -9.82
CA ALA A 294 32.33 -23.60 -10.91
C ALA A 294 31.58 -22.28 -11.18
N GLU A 295 32.29 -21.22 -11.59
CA GLU A 295 31.66 -19.91 -11.85
C GLU A 295 30.56 -19.95 -12.92
N HIS A 296 30.63 -20.91 -13.84
CA HIS A 296 29.65 -21.09 -14.92
C HIS A 296 28.51 -22.06 -14.56
N ASP A 297 28.49 -22.61 -13.35
CA ASP A 297 27.40 -23.48 -12.91
C ASP A 297 26.09 -22.67 -12.83
N ASP A 298 25.09 -23.12 -13.57
CA ASP A 298 23.74 -22.58 -13.53
C ASP A 298 22.93 -23.16 -12.37
N LEU A 299 21.73 -22.63 -12.13
CA LEU A 299 20.85 -23.10 -11.07
C LEU A 299 20.64 -24.64 -11.05
N PRO A 300 20.33 -25.30 -12.18
CA PRO A 300 20.28 -26.77 -12.24
C PRO A 300 21.56 -27.46 -11.75
N ALA A 301 22.74 -27.02 -12.20
CA ALA A 301 24.02 -27.59 -11.81
C ALA A 301 24.29 -27.40 -10.30
N LEU A 302 24.06 -26.19 -9.78
CA LEU A 302 24.19 -25.85 -8.36
C LEU A 302 23.27 -26.71 -7.50
N TYR A 303 22.00 -26.82 -7.87
CA TYR A 303 21.03 -27.64 -7.14
C TYR A 303 21.40 -29.11 -7.14
N LYS A 304 21.89 -29.67 -8.26
CA LYS A 304 22.32 -31.06 -8.32
C LYS A 304 23.51 -31.35 -7.39
N LYS A 305 24.44 -30.41 -7.26
CA LYS A 305 25.55 -30.52 -6.28
C LYS A 305 25.02 -30.47 -4.86
N LEU A 306 24.19 -29.47 -4.56
CA LEU A 306 23.59 -29.31 -3.24
C LEU A 306 22.73 -30.51 -2.83
N ALA A 307 21.93 -31.07 -3.75
CA ALA A 307 21.09 -32.22 -3.49
C ALA A 307 21.90 -33.44 -3.05
N LYS A 308 23.11 -33.63 -3.57
CA LYS A 308 24.04 -34.68 -3.08
C LYS A 308 24.51 -34.38 -1.67
N VAL A 309 24.96 -33.14 -1.43
CA VAL A 309 25.39 -32.67 -0.09
C VAL A 309 24.29 -32.87 0.94
N LEU A 310 23.03 -32.61 0.57
CA LEU A 310 21.85 -32.74 1.41
C LEU A 310 21.18 -34.13 1.37
N LYS A 311 21.75 -35.13 0.67
CA LYS A 311 21.14 -36.46 0.39
C LYS A 311 19.65 -36.39 0.01
N LEU A 312 19.34 -35.45 -0.88
CA LEU A 312 18.04 -35.23 -1.48
C LEU A 312 17.94 -35.90 -2.86
N ALA A 313 18.97 -36.64 -3.29
CA ALA A 313 18.91 -37.38 -4.54
C ALA A 313 17.84 -38.48 -4.44
N PRO A 314 16.92 -38.61 -5.42
CA PRO A 314 15.87 -39.63 -5.37
C PRO A 314 16.39 -41.06 -5.16
N ASP A 315 17.60 -41.36 -5.63
CA ASP A 315 18.22 -42.67 -5.48
C ASP A 315 18.63 -43.00 -4.04
N ASP A 316 18.78 -41.99 -3.17
CA ASP A 316 19.13 -42.17 -1.76
C ASP A 316 17.93 -42.57 -0.88
N HIS A 317 16.71 -42.56 -1.42
CA HIS A 317 15.48 -42.85 -0.67
C HIS A 317 14.87 -44.18 -1.10
N THR A 318 14.34 -44.98 -0.18
CA THR A 318 13.74 -46.28 -0.51
C THR A 318 12.26 -46.15 -0.89
N GLU A 319 11.55 -45.21 -0.29
CA GLU A 319 10.13 -45.02 -0.50
C GLU A 319 9.84 -44.28 -1.81
N GLN A 320 9.02 -44.89 -2.66
CA GLN A 320 8.69 -44.38 -3.99
C GLN A 320 8.07 -42.97 -3.97
N ILE A 321 7.30 -42.64 -2.92
CA ILE A 321 6.64 -41.33 -2.81
C ILE A 321 7.64 -40.19 -2.58
N PHE A 322 8.67 -40.40 -1.76
CA PHE A 322 9.72 -39.41 -1.54
C PHE A 322 10.57 -39.20 -2.80
N LYS A 323 10.82 -40.28 -3.58
CA LYS A 323 11.48 -40.15 -4.89
C LYS A 323 10.72 -39.24 -5.83
N GLN A 324 9.39 -39.40 -5.91
CA GLN A 324 8.54 -38.59 -6.79
C GLN A 324 8.50 -37.12 -6.36
N ILE A 325 8.39 -36.86 -5.06
CA ILE A 325 8.39 -35.49 -4.52
C ILE A 325 9.73 -34.80 -4.82
N LEU A 326 10.85 -35.44 -4.49
CA LEU A 326 12.19 -34.88 -4.72
C LEU A 326 12.51 -34.71 -6.22
N GLY A 327 12.07 -35.65 -7.06
CA GLY A 327 12.16 -35.50 -8.51
C GLY A 327 11.32 -34.32 -9.05
N SER A 328 10.16 -34.06 -8.44
CA SER A 328 9.33 -32.89 -8.78
C SER A 328 10.01 -31.59 -8.36
N CYS A 329 10.63 -31.55 -7.18
CA CYS A 329 11.44 -30.42 -6.73
C CYS A 329 12.59 -30.12 -7.71
N GLN A 330 13.30 -31.14 -8.16
CA GLN A 330 14.35 -30.98 -9.18
C GLN A 330 13.78 -30.39 -10.48
N SER A 331 12.64 -30.92 -10.95
CA SER A 331 11.97 -30.44 -12.16
C SER A 331 11.52 -28.96 -12.05
N ILE A 332 11.09 -28.54 -10.85
CA ILE A 332 10.73 -27.13 -10.57
C ILE A 332 11.96 -26.23 -10.69
N VAL A 333 13.09 -26.64 -10.09
CA VAL A 333 14.34 -25.87 -10.13
C VAL A 333 14.87 -25.75 -11.56
N GLU A 334 14.84 -26.84 -12.33
CA GLU A 334 15.19 -26.85 -13.75
C GLU A 334 14.29 -25.90 -14.57
N SER A 335 12.98 -25.95 -14.30
CA SER A 335 12.00 -25.09 -14.97
C SER A 335 12.25 -23.61 -14.66
N LEU A 336 12.49 -23.25 -13.39
CA LEU A 336 12.84 -21.89 -12.96
C LEU A 336 14.15 -21.40 -13.58
N GLY A 337 15.18 -22.25 -13.62
CA GLY A 337 16.47 -21.94 -14.26
C GLY A 337 16.31 -21.61 -15.75
N SER A 338 15.47 -22.37 -16.45
CA SER A 338 15.19 -22.20 -17.88
C SER A 338 14.24 -21.04 -18.23
N LEU A 339 13.47 -20.54 -17.25
CA LEU A 339 12.36 -19.60 -17.46
C LEU A 339 12.85 -18.28 -18.06
N ARG A 340 13.98 -17.74 -17.59
CA ARG A 340 14.58 -16.51 -18.14
C ARG A 340 15.03 -16.69 -19.59
N ASN A 341 15.67 -17.80 -19.94
CA ASN A 341 16.20 -18.02 -21.29
C ASN A 341 15.09 -18.11 -22.34
N LYS A 342 13.90 -18.59 -21.95
CA LYS A 342 12.71 -18.64 -22.80
C LYS A 342 11.97 -17.30 -22.88
N LEU A 343 12.15 -16.41 -21.91
CA LEU A 343 11.49 -15.10 -21.83
C LEU A 343 12.38 -13.92 -22.27
N GLY A 344 13.71 -14.07 -22.26
CA GLY A 344 14.68 -12.97 -22.26
C GLY A 344 15.75 -12.97 -23.35
N ASP A 345 15.49 -13.50 -24.55
CA ASP A 345 16.38 -13.59 -25.74
C ASP A 345 17.46 -14.68 -25.73
N ALA A 346 17.52 -15.47 -26.81
CA ALA A 346 18.80 -15.96 -27.35
C ALA A 346 18.78 -16.42 -28.82
N HIS A 347 17.63 -16.75 -29.44
CA HIS A 347 17.55 -17.05 -30.89
C HIS A 347 16.21 -16.56 -31.48
N SER A 348 16.24 -15.49 -32.27
CA SER A 348 15.05 -14.77 -32.79
C SER A 348 14.15 -15.60 -33.71
N ILE A 349 12.81 -15.63 -33.53
CA ILE A 349 11.81 -15.82 -34.62
C ILE A 349 10.40 -15.26 -34.24
N GLY A 350 10.05 -14.01 -34.60
CA GLY A 350 8.65 -13.58 -34.85
C GLY A 350 7.97 -12.57 -33.90
N PRO A 351 6.87 -11.90 -34.34
CA PRO A 351 6.23 -10.76 -33.67
C PRO A 351 5.40 -11.08 -32.40
N LYS A 352 5.44 -12.32 -31.89
CA LYS A 352 4.68 -12.74 -30.70
C LYS A 352 5.61 -13.14 -29.56
N ARG A 353 6.13 -12.14 -28.82
CA ARG A 353 6.78 -12.37 -27.52
C ARG A 353 5.71 -12.70 -26.47
N VAL A 354 5.86 -13.82 -25.75
CA VAL A 354 5.00 -14.14 -24.61
C VAL A 354 5.52 -13.37 -23.41
N LYS A 355 4.79 -12.30 -23.02
CA LYS A 355 5.14 -11.51 -21.84
C LYS A 355 4.61 -12.20 -20.58
N PRO A 356 5.42 -12.39 -19.53
CA PRO A 356 4.94 -12.96 -18.28
C PRO A 356 3.94 -11.99 -17.62
N HIS A 357 2.85 -12.55 -17.10
CA HIS A 357 1.86 -11.81 -16.32
C HIS A 357 2.16 -11.94 -14.82
N ALA A 358 1.58 -11.06 -14.00
CA ALA A 358 1.71 -11.09 -12.54
C ALA A 358 1.49 -12.49 -11.92
N ARG A 359 0.50 -13.24 -12.39
CA ARG A 359 0.24 -14.64 -11.94
C ARG A 359 1.42 -15.59 -12.17
N HIS A 360 2.21 -15.40 -13.23
CA HIS A 360 3.38 -16.24 -13.52
C HIS A 360 4.55 -15.87 -12.60
N ALA A 361 4.75 -14.58 -12.34
CA ALA A 361 5.71 -14.10 -11.37
C ALA A 361 5.35 -14.56 -9.96
N GLU A 362 4.07 -14.51 -9.61
CA GLU A 362 3.59 -14.99 -8.32
C GLU A 362 3.89 -16.48 -8.11
N LEU A 363 3.58 -17.32 -9.09
CA LEU A 363 3.93 -18.74 -9.01
C LEU A 363 5.45 -18.94 -8.87
N ALA A 364 6.26 -18.23 -9.67
CA ALA A 364 7.71 -18.38 -9.64
C ALA A 364 8.33 -17.97 -8.29
N VAL A 365 7.91 -16.82 -7.75
CA VAL A 365 8.37 -16.31 -6.45
C VAL A 365 7.96 -17.25 -5.33
N ASN A 366 6.71 -17.74 -5.34
CA ASN A 366 6.23 -18.65 -4.30
C ASN A 366 6.95 -20.02 -4.33
N LEU A 367 7.19 -20.57 -5.54
CA LEU A 367 7.95 -21.82 -5.70
C LEU A 367 9.39 -21.64 -5.23
N ALA A 368 10.05 -20.53 -5.60
CA ALA A 368 11.41 -20.25 -5.18
C ALA A 368 11.51 -20.08 -3.66
N GLY A 369 10.61 -19.33 -3.05
CA GLY A 369 10.56 -19.15 -1.59
C GLY A 369 10.37 -20.47 -0.85
N ALA A 370 9.39 -21.29 -1.27
CA ALA A 370 9.15 -22.59 -0.65
C ALA A 370 10.36 -23.54 -0.78
N MET A 371 10.99 -23.58 -1.96
CA MET A 371 12.19 -24.39 -2.21
C MET A 371 13.38 -23.90 -1.36
N ALA A 372 13.60 -22.59 -1.27
CA ALA A 372 14.66 -22.00 -0.47
C ALA A 372 14.50 -22.35 1.02
N THR A 373 13.29 -22.15 1.58
CA THR A 373 12.97 -22.51 2.97
C THR A 373 13.18 -24.01 3.23
N PHE A 374 12.77 -24.87 2.31
CA PHE A 374 12.99 -26.32 2.44
C PHE A 374 14.48 -26.67 2.48
N LEU A 375 15.29 -26.10 1.58
CA LEU A 375 16.74 -26.34 1.52
C LEU A 375 17.44 -25.87 2.79
N ILE A 376 17.12 -24.65 3.26
CA ILE A 376 17.67 -24.06 4.49
C ILE A 376 17.28 -24.89 5.71
N SER A 377 16.01 -25.27 5.83
CA SER A 377 15.54 -26.11 6.95
C SER A 377 16.28 -27.46 6.98
N THR A 378 16.42 -28.10 5.81
CA THR A 378 17.15 -29.37 5.66
C THR A 378 18.62 -29.22 6.07
N TRP A 379 19.25 -28.11 5.70
CA TRP A 379 20.64 -27.82 6.07
C TRP A 379 20.81 -27.58 7.57
N ASN A 380 19.95 -26.75 8.17
CA ASN A 380 19.96 -26.47 9.60
C ASN A 380 19.76 -27.73 10.44
N GLU A 381 18.87 -28.64 10.03
CA GLU A 381 18.71 -29.94 10.69
C GLU A 381 19.95 -30.82 10.61
N ARG A 382 20.74 -30.71 9.53
CA ARG A 382 21.98 -31.45 9.38
C ARG A 382 23.10 -30.89 10.23
N GLN A 383 23.23 -29.58 10.27
CA GLN A 383 24.21 -28.91 11.13
C GLN A 383 24.01 -29.28 12.61
N LYS A 384 22.76 -29.50 13.05
CA LYS A 384 22.47 -29.99 14.42
C LYS A 384 22.89 -31.44 14.68
N LYS A 385 23.11 -32.24 13.63
CA LYS A 385 23.47 -33.68 13.71
C LYS A 385 24.97 -33.91 13.50
N MET A 386 25.71 -32.90 13.07
CA MET A 386 27.17 -32.87 12.97
C MET A 386 27.74 -32.37 14.29
#